data_AF-A0A117SPU9-F1
#
_entry.id   AF-A0A117SPU9-F1
#
_cell.length_a   1.000
_cell.length_b   1.000
_cell.length_c   1.000
_cell.angle_alpha   90.00
_cell.angle_beta   90.00
_cell.angle_gamma   90.00
#
_symmetry.space_group_name_H-M   'P 1'
#
loop_
_entity.id
_entity.type
_entity.pdbx_description
1 polymer ?
#
loop_
_entity_poly.entity_id
_entity_poly.type
_entity_poly.pdbx_seq_one_letter_code
_entity_poly.pdbx_strand_id
1 'polypeptide(L)'
;EGFNPRRARLRRYLYVAPHWGEDLDAMREAAELLAGAHDYASFIQRRGEGGSTVTTVYEIKVEVRRDLVYLFYTGRGFRNKMLRKLTWAILAAGRGVLRRRDIEELLVRPRPGAVPSAPAEGLVLLDIDYGVEFQVDKAALRSAYTYFLAKYRHTAAHVAALKAAGEALAGWDE
;
A
#
# COMPACT_ATOMS: atom_id res chain seq x y z
N GLU A 1 -13.56 -28.22 13.81
CA GLU A 1 -12.24 -28.71 13.37
C GLU A 1 -12.00 -28.34 11.91
N GLY A 2 -10.75 -28.25 11.45
CA GLY A 2 -10.41 -27.96 10.04
C GLY A 2 -10.15 -26.48 9.68
N PHE A 3 -10.36 -25.54 10.61
CA PHE A 3 -9.95 -24.14 10.42
C PHE A 3 -8.43 -24.04 10.31
N ASN A 4 -7.95 -23.32 9.28
CA ASN A 4 -6.53 -23.05 9.11
C ASN A 4 -6.31 -21.54 8.92
N PRO A 5 -5.67 -20.84 9.88
CA PRO A 5 -5.48 -19.39 9.81
C PRO A 5 -4.58 -18.94 8.65
N ARG A 6 -3.86 -19.85 7.98
CA ARG A 6 -3.08 -19.52 6.78
C ARG A 6 -3.92 -19.57 5.50
N ARG A 7 -5.04 -20.30 5.49
CA ARG A 7 -5.91 -20.50 4.32
C ARG A 7 -7.08 -19.52 4.29
N ALA A 8 -6.77 -18.23 4.20
CA ALA A 8 -7.79 -17.20 3.95
C ALA A 8 -8.24 -17.21 2.48
N ARG A 9 -9.51 -16.86 2.27
CA ARG A 9 -10.11 -16.57 0.95
C ARG A 9 -9.69 -15.19 0.45
N LEU A 10 -9.64 -14.21 1.35
CA LEU A 10 -9.34 -12.81 1.06
C LEU A 10 -8.54 -12.17 2.19
N ARG A 11 -7.70 -11.20 1.85
CA ARG A 11 -7.05 -10.29 2.79
C ARG A 11 -7.24 -8.86 2.30
N ARG A 12 -7.53 -7.96 3.24
CA ARG A 12 -7.64 -6.51 3.00
C ARG A 12 -6.56 -5.79 3.79
N TYR A 13 -5.77 -4.99 3.10
CA TYR A 13 -4.75 -4.15 3.71
C TYR A 13 -5.02 -2.69 3.38
N LEU A 14 -4.56 -1.81 4.26
CA LEU A 14 -4.46 -0.38 4.05
C LEU A 14 -3.00 0.03 4.15
N TYR A 15 -2.56 0.91 3.27
CA TYR A 15 -1.36 1.70 3.44
C TYR A 15 -1.71 3.17 3.56
N VAL A 16 -1.17 3.86 4.58
CA VAL A 16 -1.30 5.32 4.74
C VAL A 16 0.05 5.99 4.54
N ALA A 17 0.11 7.00 3.68
CA ALA A 17 1.29 7.80 3.40
C ALA A 17 0.96 9.30 3.45
N PRO A 18 1.94 10.17 3.75
CA PRO A 18 1.83 11.60 3.47
C PRO A 18 1.51 11.87 2.00
N HIS A 19 0.65 12.86 1.74
CA HIS A 19 0.40 13.41 0.40
C HIS A 19 1.17 14.73 0.26
N TRP A 20 2.14 14.74 -0.65
CA TRP A 20 3.02 15.87 -0.93
C TRP A 20 2.65 16.59 -2.24
N GLY A 21 1.43 16.40 -2.74
CA GLY A 21 1.00 16.91 -4.04
C GLY A 21 1.21 15.91 -5.18
N GLU A 22 1.33 14.61 -4.88
CA GLU A 22 1.35 13.58 -5.92
C GLU A 22 0.10 13.64 -6.82
N ASP A 23 0.31 13.42 -8.13
CA ASP A 23 -0.73 13.30 -9.14
C ASP A 23 -1.60 12.06 -8.86
N LEU A 24 -2.86 12.31 -8.53
CA LEU A 24 -3.81 11.27 -8.15
C LEU A 24 -4.21 10.37 -9.32
N ASP A 25 -4.31 10.91 -10.53
CA ASP A 25 -4.72 10.12 -11.69
C ASP A 25 -3.57 9.22 -12.14
N ALA A 26 -2.33 9.71 -12.12
CA ALA A 26 -1.15 8.88 -12.31
C ALA A 26 -1.05 7.73 -11.27
N MET A 27 -1.38 8.01 -10.00
CA MET A 27 -1.43 6.97 -8.97
C MET A 27 -2.53 5.93 -9.23
N ARG A 28 -3.71 6.37 -9.68
CA ARG A 28 -4.84 5.47 -10.01
C ARG A 28 -4.51 4.59 -11.21
N GLU A 29 -3.96 5.16 -12.28
CA GLU A 29 -3.52 4.39 -13.44
C GLU A 29 -2.46 3.34 -13.06
N ALA A 30 -1.48 3.72 -12.24
CA ALA A 30 -0.48 2.77 -11.73
C ALA A 30 -1.12 1.65 -10.89
N ALA A 31 -2.09 2.00 -10.04
CA ALA A 31 -2.82 1.04 -9.22
C ALA A 31 -3.64 0.05 -10.08
N GLU A 32 -4.30 0.53 -11.13
CA GLU A 32 -5.05 -0.30 -12.08
C GLU A 32 -4.15 -1.28 -12.83
N LEU A 33 -2.98 -0.82 -13.32
CA LEU A 33 -2.02 -1.69 -14.00
C LEU A 33 -1.46 -2.78 -13.08
N LEU A 34 -1.21 -2.43 -11.83
CA LEU A 34 -0.66 -3.34 -10.82
C LEU A 34 -1.71 -4.31 -10.27
N ALA A 35 -3.01 -4.05 -10.45
CA ALA A 35 -4.08 -4.98 -10.14
C ALA A 35 -4.17 -6.07 -11.22
N GLY A 36 -4.73 -7.23 -10.85
CA GLY A 36 -4.83 -8.40 -11.72
C GLY A 36 -3.84 -9.52 -11.36
N ALA A 37 -3.71 -10.47 -12.28
CA ALA A 37 -2.84 -11.64 -12.13
C ALA A 37 -1.51 -11.40 -12.87
N HIS A 38 -0.43 -11.25 -12.11
CA HIS A 38 0.89 -10.91 -12.66
C HIS A 38 2.00 -11.73 -12.03
N ASP A 39 3.14 -11.83 -12.72
CA ASP A 39 4.40 -12.18 -12.08
C ASP A 39 4.94 -10.95 -11.33
N TYR A 40 4.82 -10.98 -10.00
CA TYR A 40 5.28 -9.88 -9.15
C TYR A 40 6.75 -9.97 -8.77
N ALA A 41 7.61 -10.70 -9.48
CA ALA A 41 9.02 -10.88 -9.11
C ALA A 41 9.80 -9.56 -8.89
N SER A 42 9.50 -8.48 -9.64
CA SER A 42 10.02 -7.13 -9.38
C SER A 42 9.55 -6.52 -8.06
N PHE A 43 8.33 -6.84 -7.68
CA PHE A 43 7.62 -6.25 -6.56
C PHE A 43 7.68 -7.09 -5.29
N ILE A 44 8.60 -8.05 -5.17
CA ILE A 44 8.75 -8.85 -3.94
C ILE A 44 10.18 -8.79 -3.39
N GLN A 45 10.32 -9.26 -2.15
CA GLN A 45 11.60 -9.68 -1.61
C GLN A 45 11.64 -11.21 -1.54
N ARG A 46 12.41 -11.83 -2.43
CA ARG A 46 12.65 -13.28 -2.36
C ARG A 46 13.31 -13.64 -1.03
N ARG A 47 12.85 -14.74 -0.43
CA ARG A 47 13.46 -15.40 0.73
C ARG A 47 13.69 -16.85 0.32
N GLY A 48 14.95 -17.25 0.22
CA GLY A 48 15.35 -18.59 -0.23
C GLY A 48 15.12 -18.83 -1.73
N GLU A 49 15.40 -20.06 -2.14
CA GLU A 49 15.20 -20.54 -3.50
C GLU A 49 13.81 -21.18 -3.63
N GLY A 50 13.07 -20.80 -4.67
CA GLY A 50 11.77 -21.41 -5.02
C GLY A 50 10.50 -20.63 -4.63
N GLY A 51 9.38 -21.10 -5.19
CA GLY A 51 8.02 -20.58 -4.97
C GLY A 51 7.55 -19.59 -6.05
N SER A 52 6.30 -19.78 -6.50
CA SER A 52 5.68 -18.92 -7.52
C SER A 52 5.62 -17.46 -7.09
N THR A 53 6.03 -16.56 -7.98
CA THR A 53 5.91 -15.10 -7.86
C THR A 53 4.64 -14.58 -8.50
N VAL A 54 3.89 -15.47 -9.16
CA VAL A 54 2.59 -15.17 -9.75
C VAL A 54 1.51 -15.22 -8.67
N THR A 55 0.76 -14.14 -8.55
CA THR A 55 -0.44 -14.09 -7.70
C THR A 55 -1.43 -13.07 -8.25
N THR A 56 -2.58 -12.90 -7.59
CA THR A 56 -3.64 -11.99 -8.03
C THR A 56 -3.94 -10.97 -6.95
N VAL A 57 -3.82 -9.70 -7.31
CA VAL A 57 -4.38 -8.58 -6.57
C VAL A 57 -5.72 -8.24 -7.20
N TYR A 58 -6.81 -8.34 -6.44
CA TYR A 58 -8.15 -8.12 -6.97
C TYR A 58 -8.45 -6.64 -7.18
N GLU A 59 -8.00 -5.80 -6.25
CA GLU A 59 -8.23 -4.35 -6.31
C GLU A 59 -7.09 -3.62 -5.60
N ILE A 60 -6.71 -2.48 -6.17
CA ILE A 60 -5.89 -1.47 -5.50
C ILE A 60 -6.64 -0.14 -5.59
N LYS A 61 -7.20 0.34 -4.49
CA LYS A 61 -7.93 1.60 -4.45
C LYS A 61 -7.05 2.70 -3.88
N VAL A 62 -6.95 3.83 -4.59
CA VAL A 62 -6.21 5.01 -4.14
C VAL A 62 -7.18 6.13 -3.80
N GLU A 63 -7.07 6.66 -2.60
CA GLU A 63 -7.83 7.83 -2.12
C GLU A 63 -6.88 8.85 -1.50
N VAL A 64 -7.20 10.13 -1.65
CA VAL A 64 -6.55 11.22 -0.91
C VAL A 64 -7.59 11.86 -0.01
N ARG A 65 -7.23 12.05 1.27
CA ARG A 65 -8.08 12.78 2.23
C ARG A 65 -7.19 13.72 3.02
N ARG A 66 -7.35 15.03 2.79
CA ARG A 66 -6.43 16.06 3.31
C ARG A 66 -5.00 15.74 2.87
N ASP A 67 -4.02 15.82 3.77
CA ASP A 67 -2.60 15.61 3.47
C ASP A 67 -2.16 14.15 3.52
N LEU A 68 -3.07 13.19 3.29
CA LEU A 68 -2.76 11.76 3.36
C LEU A 68 -3.32 10.98 2.16
N VAL A 69 -2.49 10.09 1.65
CA VAL A 69 -2.83 9.06 0.65
C VAL A 69 -3.18 7.76 1.37
N TYR A 70 -4.25 7.11 0.91
CA TYR A 70 -4.74 5.82 1.38
C TYR A 70 -4.74 4.85 0.20
N LEU A 71 -4.02 3.75 0.34
CA LEU A 71 -3.99 2.68 -0.64
C LEU A 71 -4.60 1.42 -0.02
N PHE A 72 -5.76 1.01 -0.52
CA PHE A 72 -6.41 -0.22 -0.08
C PHE A 72 -6.05 -1.34 -1.04
N TYR A 73 -5.64 -2.49 -0.51
CA TYR A 73 -5.28 -3.66 -1.28
C TYR A 73 -6.20 -4.81 -0.92
N THR A 74 -6.81 -5.41 -1.92
CA THR A 74 -7.66 -6.58 -1.78
C THR A 74 -7.10 -7.73 -2.61
N GLY A 75 -6.92 -8.92 -2.03
CA GLY A 75 -6.34 -10.05 -2.76
C GLY A 75 -6.36 -11.36 -1.98
N ARG A 76 -6.06 -12.47 -2.66
CA ARG A 76 -6.05 -13.80 -2.04
C ARG A 76 -4.89 -13.97 -1.06
N GLY A 77 -3.73 -13.42 -1.39
CA GLY A 77 -2.52 -13.49 -0.59
C GLY A 77 -1.39 -12.70 -1.22
N PHE A 78 -0.53 -12.13 -0.37
CA PHE A 78 0.55 -11.26 -0.80
C PHE A 78 1.89 -11.87 -0.45
N ARG A 79 2.87 -11.71 -1.34
CA ARG A 79 4.24 -12.19 -1.12
C ARG A 79 5.00 -11.23 -0.20
N ASN A 80 6.17 -11.68 0.26
CA ASN A 80 7.00 -10.90 1.17
C ASN A 80 7.36 -9.52 0.58
N LYS A 81 7.10 -8.46 1.37
CA LYS A 81 7.20 -7.03 1.02
C LYS A 81 6.36 -6.57 -0.18
N MET A 82 5.49 -7.41 -0.73
CA MET A 82 4.77 -7.13 -1.98
C MET A 82 4.02 -5.81 -1.94
N LEU A 83 3.12 -5.66 -0.97
CA LEU A 83 2.31 -4.46 -0.84
C LEU A 83 3.15 -3.19 -0.71
N ARG A 84 4.22 -3.20 0.08
CA ARG A 84 5.09 -2.04 0.26
C ARG A 84 5.86 -1.64 -1.01
N LYS A 85 6.20 -2.62 -1.86
CA LYS A 85 6.84 -2.35 -3.16
C LYS A 85 5.83 -1.83 -4.19
N LEU A 86 4.61 -2.36 -4.19
CA LEU A 86 3.50 -1.83 -4.99
C LEU A 86 3.17 -0.39 -4.56
N THR A 87 3.05 -0.13 -3.26
CA THR A 87 2.85 1.21 -2.71
C THR A 87 3.94 2.17 -3.18
N TRP A 88 5.21 1.76 -3.12
CA TRP A 88 6.31 2.60 -3.57
C TRP A 88 6.16 2.95 -5.06
N ALA A 89 5.84 1.99 -5.91
CA ALA A 89 5.67 2.22 -7.35
C ALA A 89 4.51 3.16 -7.65
N ILE A 90 3.39 3.03 -6.94
CA ILE A 90 2.22 3.91 -7.09
C ILE A 90 2.58 5.34 -6.67
N LEU A 91 3.20 5.52 -5.50
CA LEU A 91 3.64 6.85 -5.04
C LEU A 91 4.69 7.45 -6.00
N ALA A 92 5.60 6.62 -6.52
CA ALA A 92 6.59 7.06 -7.51
C ALA A 92 5.93 7.50 -8.82
N ALA A 93 4.83 6.87 -9.24
CA ALA A 93 4.05 7.31 -10.39
C ALA A 93 3.40 8.67 -10.16
N GLY A 94 2.76 8.86 -9.00
CA GLY A 94 2.20 10.16 -8.62
C GLY A 94 3.24 11.28 -8.51
N ARG A 95 4.52 10.94 -8.28
CA ARG A 95 5.64 11.89 -8.26
C ARG A 95 6.31 12.10 -9.62
N GLY A 96 5.83 11.43 -10.67
CA GLY A 96 6.46 11.44 -12.00
C GLY A 96 7.81 10.71 -12.08
N VAL A 97 8.21 9.99 -11.03
CA VAL A 97 9.48 9.22 -10.99
C VAL A 97 9.37 7.94 -11.83
N LEU A 98 8.21 7.28 -11.78
CA LEU A 98 7.88 6.17 -12.68
C LEU A 98 6.77 6.58 -13.64
N ARG A 99 6.94 6.27 -14.92
CA ARG A 99 5.85 6.40 -15.89
C ARG A 99 5.12 5.08 -16.00
N ARG A 100 3.91 5.16 -16.57
CA ARG A 100 3.08 4.00 -16.95
C ARG A 100 3.89 2.87 -17.60
N ARG A 101 4.67 3.19 -18.64
CA ARG A 101 5.49 2.22 -19.39
C ARG A 101 6.55 1.53 -18.52
N ASP A 102 7.09 2.23 -17.53
CA ASP A 102 8.15 1.70 -16.66
C ASP A 102 7.55 0.62 -15.72
N ILE A 103 6.29 0.81 -15.28
CA ILE A 103 5.52 -0.18 -14.50
C ILE A 103 5.13 -1.38 -15.37
N GLU A 104 4.61 -1.15 -16.57
CA GLU A 104 4.27 -2.21 -17.53
C GLU A 104 5.50 -3.08 -17.84
N GLU A 105 6.66 -2.47 -18.07
CA GLU A 105 7.92 -3.21 -18.29
C GLU A 105 8.30 -4.07 -17.08
N LEU A 106 8.12 -3.57 -15.84
CA LEU A 106 8.40 -4.35 -14.63
C LEU A 106 7.47 -5.57 -14.44
N LEU A 107 6.28 -5.55 -15.05
CA LEU A 107 5.36 -6.69 -15.06
C LEU A 107 5.68 -7.68 -16.18
N VAL A 108 5.99 -7.18 -17.39
CA VAL A 108 6.28 -8.02 -18.57
C VAL A 108 7.68 -8.65 -18.50
N ARG A 109 8.67 -7.90 -17.99
CA ARG A 109 10.05 -8.32 -17.83
C ARG A 109 10.49 -8.08 -16.39
N PRO A 110 10.18 -9.00 -15.46
CA PRO A 110 10.51 -8.81 -14.06
C PRO A 110 12.01 -8.65 -13.82
N ARG A 111 12.35 -7.59 -13.10
CA ARG A 111 13.68 -7.24 -12.59
C ARG A 111 13.67 -7.34 -11.05
N PRO A 112 13.99 -8.50 -10.45
CA PRO A 112 14.03 -8.65 -9.00
C PRO A 112 14.97 -7.64 -8.35
N GLY A 113 14.51 -6.98 -7.29
CA GLY A 113 15.31 -5.99 -6.57
C GLY A 113 15.23 -4.55 -7.10
N ALA A 114 14.67 -4.32 -8.29
CA ALA A 114 14.60 -2.98 -8.91
C ALA A 114 13.65 -2.01 -8.18
N VAL A 115 12.63 -2.51 -7.49
CA VAL A 115 11.62 -1.68 -6.83
C VAL A 115 11.90 -1.58 -5.33
N PRO A 116 12.16 -0.38 -4.78
CA PRO A 116 12.29 -0.16 -3.34
C PRO A 116 11.01 -0.50 -2.57
N SER A 117 11.11 -0.62 -1.25
CA SER A 117 9.92 -0.80 -0.39
C SER A 117 9.57 0.51 0.29
N ALA A 118 8.31 0.92 0.24
CA ALA A 118 7.79 2.00 1.08
C ALA A 118 8.03 1.69 2.57
N PRO A 119 8.07 2.67 3.48
CA PRO A 119 8.22 2.45 4.93
C PRO A 119 7.22 1.44 5.51
N ALA A 120 7.53 0.81 6.64
CA ALA A 120 6.68 -0.23 7.21
C ALA A 120 5.50 0.34 7.99
N GLU A 121 5.66 1.52 8.61
CA GLU A 121 4.71 2.05 9.58
C GLU A 121 3.34 2.39 9.01
N GLY A 122 3.24 2.56 7.69
CA GLY A 122 2.00 2.88 6.98
C GLY A 122 1.13 1.66 6.69
N LEU A 123 1.66 0.43 6.74
CA LEU A 123 0.92 -0.78 6.34
C LEU A 123 0.13 -1.38 7.52
N VAL A 124 -1.16 -1.60 7.30
CA VAL A 124 -2.11 -2.18 8.26
C VAL A 124 -2.87 -3.33 7.60
N LEU A 125 -2.92 -4.49 8.27
CA LEU A 125 -3.86 -5.56 7.91
C LEU A 125 -5.23 -5.21 8.51
N LEU A 126 -6.21 -4.94 7.65
CA LEU A 126 -7.55 -4.52 8.09
C LEU A 126 -8.45 -5.72 8.37
N ASP A 127 -8.43 -6.71 7.48
CA ASP A 127 -9.41 -7.80 7.53
C ASP A 127 -8.90 -9.05 6.80
N ILE A 128 -9.38 -10.21 7.25
CA ILE A 128 -9.12 -11.51 6.64
C ILE A 128 -10.44 -12.29 6.55
N ASP A 129 -10.83 -12.65 5.34
CA ASP A 129 -11.99 -13.51 5.12
C ASP A 129 -11.53 -14.98 5.08
N TYR A 130 -12.07 -15.79 5.99
CA TYR A 130 -11.87 -17.24 6.04
C TYR A 130 -13.08 -18.05 5.56
N GLY A 131 -14.18 -17.40 5.18
CA GLY A 131 -15.47 -18.04 4.89
C GLY A 131 -16.20 -18.53 6.13
N VAL A 132 -15.86 -17.99 7.30
CA VAL A 132 -16.51 -18.26 8.58
C VAL A 132 -16.78 -16.94 9.29
N GLU A 133 -17.81 -16.92 10.12
CA GLU A 133 -18.15 -15.74 10.93
C GLU A 133 -17.36 -15.76 12.23
N PHE A 134 -16.73 -14.64 12.55
CA PHE A 134 -16.07 -14.41 13.82
C PHE A 134 -16.98 -13.62 14.75
N GLN A 135 -16.99 -14.00 16.02
CA GLN A 135 -17.54 -13.13 17.06
C GLN A 135 -16.57 -11.96 17.29
N VAL A 136 -17.07 -10.75 17.06
CA VAL A 136 -16.25 -9.54 17.21
C VAL A 136 -16.21 -9.13 18.68
N ASP A 137 -15.01 -9.07 19.24
CA ASP A 137 -14.77 -8.41 20.52
C ASP A 137 -14.85 -6.89 20.34
N LYS A 138 -15.95 -6.29 20.80
CA LYS A 138 -16.21 -4.85 20.71
C LYS A 138 -15.22 -4.03 21.54
N ALA A 139 -14.72 -4.56 22.66
CA ALA A 139 -13.74 -3.86 23.48
C ALA A 139 -12.39 -3.80 22.76
N ALA A 140 -11.95 -4.93 22.18
CA ALA A 140 -10.75 -4.98 21.35
C ALA A 140 -10.85 -4.05 20.13
N LEU A 141 -12.02 -4.04 19.46
CA LEU A 141 -12.28 -3.15 18.32
C LEU A 141 -12.19 -1.67 18.73
N ARG A 142 -12.76 -1.29 19.88
CA ARG A 142 -12.66 0.08 20.41
C ARG A 142 -11.21 0.47 20.73
N SER A 143 -10.43 -0.44 21.29
CA SER A 143 -9.01 -0.22 21.56
C SER A 143 -8.22 -0.01 20.28
N ALA A 144 -8.44 -0.84 19.26
CA ALA A 144 -7.82 -0.69 17.94
C ALA A 144 -8.23 0.65 17.28
N TYR A 145 -9.52 0.99 17.32
CA TYR A 145 -10.02 2.27 16.80
C TYR A 145 -9.33 3.46 17.47
N THR A 146 -9.23 3.45 18.80
CA THR A 146 -8.59 4.52 19.58
C THR A 146 -7.10 4.64 19.23
N TYR A 147 -6.40 3.51 19.14
CA TYR A 147 -4.99 3.45 18.72
C TYR A 147 -4.78 4.07 17.34
N PHE A 148 -5.57 3.65 16.35
CA PHE A 148 -5.43 4.16 14.98
C PHE A 148 -5.86 5.62 14.87
N LEU A 149 -6.88 6.07 15.61
CA LEU A 149 -7.30 7.47 15.64
C LEU A 149 -6.20 8.36 16.20
N ALA A 150 -5.54 7.95 17.30
CA ALA A 150 -4.41 8.69 17.86
C ALA A 150 -3.24 8.73 16.88
N LYS A 151 -2.84 7.58 16.33
CA LYS A 151 -1.76 7.49 15.34
C LYS A 151 -2.04 8.36 14.11
N TYR A 152 -3.26 8.30 13.58
CA TYR A 152 -3.71 9.11 12.45
C TYR A 152 -3.60 10.60 12.74
N ARG A 153 -4.10 11.07 13.90
CA ARG A 153 -4.03 12.48 14.29
C ARG A 153 -2.59 12.98 14.36
N HIS A 154 -1.69 12.18 14.94
CA HIS A 154 -0.27 12.53 15.00
C HIS A 154 0.37 12.62 13.61
N THR A 155 0.12 11.62 12.75
CA THR A 155 0.67 11.63 11.39
C THR A 155 0.12 12.80 10.58
N ALA A 156 -1.19 13.05 10.59
CA ALA A 156 -1.80 14.15 9.86
C ALA A 156 -1.27 15.52 10.34
N ALA A 157 -1.19 15.73 11.66
CA ALA A 157 -0.64 16.96 12.23
C ALA A 157 0.84 17.17 11.85
N HIS A 158 1.64 16.10 11.89
CA HIS A 158 3.04 16.16 11.51
C HIS A 158 3.23 16.49 10.02
N VAL A 159 2.47 15.84 9.14
CA VAL A 159 2.53 16.11 7.69
C VAL A 159 2.10 17.55 7.40
N ALA A 160 1.00 18.02 8.00
CA ALA A 160 0.54 19.40 7.84
C ALA A 160 1.60 20.41 8.29
N ALA A 161 2.27 20.17 9.42
CA ALA A 161 3.34 21.03 9.92
C ALA A 161 4.56 21.07 8.98
N LEU A 162 5.01 19.92 8.49
CA LEU A 162 6.13 19.85 7.53
C LEU A 162 5.80 20.52 6.20
N LYS A 163 4.56 20.35 5.72
CA LYS A 163 4.10 20.98 4.49
C LYS A 163 4.07 22.51 4.63
N ALA A 164 3.47 23.03 5.70
CA ALA A 164 3.45 24.46 5.98
C ALA A 164 4.86 25.05 6.11
N ALA A 165 5.79 24.32 6.72
CA ALA A 165 7.19 24.74 6.79
C ALA A 165 7.85 24.79 5.39
N GLY A 166 7.63 23.78 4.55
CA GLY A 166 8.13 23.76 3.18
C GLY A 166 7.58 24.89 2.32
N GLU A 167 6.28 25.16 2.42
CA GLU A 167 5.62 26.28 1.72
C GLU A 167 6.16 27.64 2.18
N ALA A 168 6.36 27.83 3.48
CA ALA A 168 6.95 29.06 4.01
C ALA A 168 8.39 29.28 3.53
N LEU A 169 9.20 28.21 3.49
CA LEU A 169 10.58 28.25 3.00
C LEU A 169 10.65 28.54 1.50
N ALA A 170 9.74 27.98 0.69
CA ALA A 170 9.71 28.23 -0.75
C ALA A 170 9.47 29.72 -1.08
N GLY A 171 8.74 30.44 -0.23
CA GLY A 171 8.50 31.88 -0.37
C GLY A 171 9.65 32.77 0.12
N TRP A 172 10.78 32.22 0.58
CA TRP A 172 11.96 33.01 0.98
C TRP A 172 12.95 33.24 -0.17
N ASP A 173 12.78 32.52 -1.28
CA ASP A 173 13.58 32.67 -2.50
C ASP A 173 12.91 33.60 -3.54
N GLU A 174 11.76 34.21 -3.20
CA GLU A 174 11.08 35.29 -3.94
C GLU A 174 11.28 36.66 -3.27
#